data_AF-A0A847AT26-F1
#
_entry.id   AF-A0A847AT26-F1
#
_cell.length_a   1.000
_cell.length_b   1.000
_cell.length_c   1.000
_cell.angle_alpha   90.00
_cell.angle_beta   90.00
_cell.angle_gamma   90.00
#
_symmetry.space_group_name_H-M   'P 1'
#
loop_
_entity.id
_entity.type
_entity.pdbx_description
1 polymer ?
#
loop_
_entity_poly.entity_id
_entity_poly.type
_entity_poly.pdbx_seq_one_letter_code
_entity_poly.pdbx_strand_id
1 'polypeptide(L)' 'MIKVLFICHGNICRSPMAEYWMKDMLKKAGRQDEFEISSFGYGKFTYTKQEIAQIKFN' A
#
# COMPACT_ATOMS: atom_id res chain seq x y z
N MET A 1 -3.10 -0.95 16.02
CA MET A 1 -2.63 -1.28 14.66
C MET A 1 -3.12 -0.22 13.70
N ILE A 2 -2.21 0.51 13.04
CA ILE A 2 -2.51 1.63 12.14
C ILE A 2 -2.43 1.12 10.69
N LYS A 3 -3.49 1.32 9.91
CA LYS A 3 -3.60 0.87 8.52
C LYS A 3 -3.24 2.01 7.56
N VAL A 4 -2.26 1.80 6.68
CA VAL A 4 -1.73 2.81 5.75
C VAL A 4 -1.82 2.31 4.31
N LEU A 5 -2.52 3.07 3.45
CA LEU A 5 -2.67 2.77 2.03
C LEU A 5 -1.97 3.84 1.19
N PHE A 6 -0.97 3.42 0.41
CA PHE A 6 -0.34 4.29 -0.57
C PHE A 6 -1.04 4.19 -1.92
N ILE A 7 -1.50 5.33 -2.45
CA ILE A 7 -2.22 5.37 -3.73
C ILE A 7 -1.41 6.13 -4.77
N CYS A 8 -1.27 5.57 -5.97
CA CYS A 8 -0.81 6.33 -7.13
C CYS A 8 -1.64 6.00 -8.39
N HIS A 9 -1.21 6.46 -9.55
CA HIS A 9 -1.94 6.21 -10.79
C HIS A 9 -1.89 4.73 -11.20
N GLY A 10 -0.71 4.10 -11.25
CA GLY A 10 -0.56 2.76 -11.85
C GLY A 10 -0.14 1.63 -10.91
N ASN A 11 0.13 1.91 -9.64
CA ASN A 11 0.74 0.98 -8.68
C ASN A 11 2.09 0.35 -9.07
N ILE A 12 2.87 1.00 -9.95
CA ILE A 12 4.13 0.42 -10.49
C ILE A 12 5.40 1.16 -10.07
N CYS A 13 5.27 2.40 -9.57
CA CYS A 13 6.44 3.23 -9.26
C CYS A 13 6.35 3.81 -7.85
N ARG A 14 5.51 4.82 -7.64
CA ARG A 14 5.50 5.61 -6.40
C ARG A 14 4.89 4.88 -5.21
N SER A 15 3.71 4.28 -5.38
CA SER A 15 3.03 3.59 -4.28
C SER A 15 3.71 2.30 -3.83
N PRO A 16 4.20 1.38 -4.71
CA PRO A 16 4.96 0.22 -4.22
C PRO A 16 6.29 0.65 -3.60
N MET A 17 6.95 1.68 -4.13
CA MET A 17 8.18 2.23 -3.53
C MET A 17 7.93 2.75 -2.11
N ALA A 18 6.85 3.50 -1.89
CA ALA A 18 6.49 4.00 -0.57
C ALA A 18 6.14 2.87 0.41
N GLU A 19 5.46 1.81 -0.07
CA GLU A 19 5.17 0.62 0.74
C GLU A 19 6.45 -0.06 1.24
N TYR A 20 7.38 -0.38 0.33
CA TYR A 20 8.64 -1.05 0.70
C TYR A 20 9.52 -0.17 1.58
N TRP A 21 9.59 1.13 1.27
CA TRP A 21 10.38 2.07 2.04
C TRP A 21 9.86 2.19 3.48
N MET A 22 8.54 2.33 3.66
CA MET A 22 7.95 2.43 5.00
C MET A 22 8.08 1.10 5.78
N LYS A 23 7.91 -0.05 5.12
CA LYS A 23 8.16 -1.37 5.74
C LYS A 23 9.61 -1.50 6.24
N ASP A 24 10.58 -1.08 5.44
CA ASP A 24 12.00 -1.08 5.83
C ASP A 24 12.28 -0.14 7.02
N MET A 25 11.73 1.07 7.00
CA MET A 25 11.85 2.02 8.12
C MET A 25 11.25 1.47 9.42
N LEU A 26 10.06 0.87 9.36
CA LEU A 26 9.41 0.30 10.52
C LEU A 26 10.15 -0.92 11.06
N LYS A 27 10.69 -1.76 10.18
CA LYS A 27 11.55 -2.88 10.57
C LYS A 27 12.80 -2.39 11.30
N LYS A 28 13.47 -1.36 10.78
CA LYS A 28 14.64 -0.72 11.42
C LYS A 28 14.30 -0.08 12.77
N ALA A 29 13.08 0.43 12.92
CA ALA A 29 12.60 1.01 14.18
C ALA A 29 12.06 -0.05 15.17
N GLY A 30 11.91 -1.32 14.77
CA GLY A 30 11.30 -2.36 15.61
C GLY A 30 9.79 -2.19 15.82
N ARG A 31 9.10 -1.49 14.90
CA ARG A 31 7.68 -1.08 15.03
C ARG A 31 6.77 -1.69 13.97
N GLN A 32 7.22 -2.76 13.32
CA GLN A 32 6.49 -3.39 12.20
C GLN A 32 5.11 -3.92 12.62
N ASP A 33 4.94 -4.34 13.88
CA ASP A 33 3.69 -4.91 14.38
C ASP A 33 2.63 -3.84 14.72
N GLU A 34 3.02 -2.56 14.73
CA GLU A 34 2.10 -1.45 14.97
C GLU A 34 1.35 -1.04 13.70
N PHE A 35 1.82 -1.42 12.50
CA PHE A 35 1.31 -0.93 11.23
C PHE A 35 1.02 -2.03 10.21
N GLU A 36 -0.06 -1.85 9.45
CA GLU A 36 -0.37 -2.64 8.27
C GLU A 36 -0.28 -1.73 7.03
N ILE A 37 0.61 -2.06 6.09
CA ILE A 37 0.93 -1.21 4.93
C ILE A 37 0.59 -1.93 3.63
N SER A 38 -0.12 -1.25 2.73
CA SER A 38 -0.45 -1.72 1.38
C SER A 38 -0.37 -0.59 0.35
N SER A 39 -0.32 -0.94 -0.93
CA SER A 39 -0.30 0.01 -2.05
C SER A 39 -1.34 -0.33 -3.12
N PHE A 40 -1.90 0.70 -3.76
CA PHE A 40 -2.93 0.56 -4.79
C PHE A 40 -2.79 1.60 -5.92
N GLY A 41 -3.31 1.26 -7.10
CA GLY A 41 -3.34 2.12 -8.28
C GLY A 41 -4.78 2.36 -8.73
N TYR A 42 -5.24 3.62 -8.79
CA TYR A 42 -6.62 3.92 -9.20
C TYR A 42 -6.79 4.04 -10.74
N GLY A 43 -5.70 4.00 -11.49
CA GLY A 43 -5.70 4.10 -12.94
C GLY A 43 -6.29 2.86 -13.61
N LYS A 44 -7.03 3.10 -14.70
CA LYS A 44 -7.79 2.10 -15.48
C LYS A 44 -6.94 1.04 -16.22
N PHE A 45 -5.63 1.00 -15.94
CA PHE A 45 -4.66 0.13 -16.60
C PHE A 45 -4.56 -1.26 -15.97
N THR A 46 -4.93 -1.39 -14.68
CA THR A 46 -4.72 -2.62 -13.91
C THR A 46 -5.96 -3.11 -13.16
N TYR A 47 -7.00 -2.28 -12.98
CA TYR A 47 -8.12 -2.64 -12.12
C TYR A 47 -9.50 -2.25 -12.70
N THR A 48 -10.43 -3.22 -12.70
CA THR A 48 -11.86 -3.02 -12.94
C THR A 48 -12.53 -2.44 -11.69
N LYS A 49 -13.71 -1.82 -11.82
CA LYS A 49 -14.45 -1.22 -10.68
C LYS A 49 -14.68 -2.19 -9.51
N GLN A 50 -14.62 -3.51 -9.73
CA GLN A 50 -14.74 -4.53 -8.69
C GLN A 50 -13.49 -4.68 -7.81
N GLU A 51 -12.30 -4.30 -8.27
CA GLU A 51 -11.04 -4.47 -7.52
C GLU A 51 -10.76 -3.29 -6.59
N ILE A 52 -11.30 -2.10 -6.88
CA ILE A 52 -11.32 -0.96 -5.94
C ILE A 52 -12.14 -1.31 -4.67
N ALA A 53 -13.16 -2.17 -4.80
CA ALA A 53 -13.94 -2.67 -3.66
C ALA A 53 -13.21 -3.76 -2.84
N GLN A 54 -12.04 -4.23 -3.32
CA GLN A 54 -11.18 -5.18 -2.63
C GLN A 54 -10.01 -4.51 -1.89
N ILE A 55 -10.02 -3.17 -1.72
CA ILE A 55 -9.15 -2.50 -0.75
C ILE A 55 -9.61 -2.95 0.65
N LYS A 56 -9.16 -4.13 1.04
CA LYS A 56 -9.34 -4.74 2.34
C LYS A 56 -7.96 -4.81 2.97
N PHE A 57 -7.73 -3.95 3.95
CA PHE A 57 -6.79 -4.29 5.01
C PHE A 57 -7.44 -5.43 5.79
N ASN A 58 -6.85 -6.62 5.73
CA ASN A 58 -7.46 -7.79 6.37
C ASN A 58 -7.50 -7.63 7.90
#